data_AF-A0A535IQW6-F1
#
_entry.id   AF-A0A535IQW6-F1
#
_cell.length_a   1.000
_cell.length_b   1.000
_cell.length_c   1.000
_cell.angle_alpha   90.00
_cell.angle_beta   90.00
_cell.angle_gamma   90.00
#
_symmetry.space_group_name_H-M   'P 1'
#
loop_
_entity.id
_entity.type
_entity.pdbx_description
1 polymer ?
#
loop_
_entity_poly.entity_id
_entity_poly.type
_entity_poly.pdbx_seq_one_letter_code
_entity_poly.pdbx_strand_id
1 'polypeptide(L)'
;MSENMALTEDEALELLAFLVTAARTQASEPNEYGPLRLLSAASRLSQFMLERASPETRALLGGPLKEIPSTDTRMTDYEGYVARLDALCSAVAQHLVRHFGLEEASHE
;
A
#
# COMPACT_ATOMS: atom_id res chain seq x y z
N MET A 1 -16.78 6.59 -18.16
CA MET A 1 -16.58 8.05 -18.12
C MET A 1 -15.55 8.33 -17.04
N SER A 2 -14.33 8.64 -17.44
CA SER A 2 -13.26 9.13 -16.57
C SER A 2 -13.55 10.59 -16.27
N GLU A 3 -14.40 10.86 -15.28
CA GLU A 3 -14.50 12.21 -14.73
C GLU A 3 -13.20 12.53 -13.98
N ASN A 4 -12.32 13.26 -14.68
CA ASN A 4 -10.99 13.77 -14.31
C ASN A 4 -10.51 13.41 -12.89
N MET A 5 -9.81 12.29 -12.78
CA MET A 5 -8.89 12.11 -11.67
C MET A 5 -7.71 13.07 -11.85
N ALA A 6 -7.21 13.65 -10.76
CA ALA A 6 -5.97 14.43 -10.78
C ALA A 6 -4.73 13.55 -11.09
N LEU A 7 -4.85 12.23 -10.92
CA LEU A 7 -3.85 11.22 -11.23
C LEU A 7 -4.49 10.11 -12.07
N THR A 8 -3.74 9.54 -13.01
CA THR A 8 -4.07 8.26 -13.63
C THR A 8 -4.02 7.12 -12.59
N GLU A 9 -4.57 5.96 -12.94
CA GLU A 9 -4.49 4.76 -12.09
C GLU A 9 -3.03 4.36 -11.82
N ASP A 10 -2.18 4.40 -12.85
CA ASP A 10 -0.76 4.05 -12.78
C ASP A 10 0.00 4.99 -11.84
N GLU A 11 -0.16 6.31 -11.99
CA GLU A 11 0.46 7.31 -11.09
C GLU A 11 -0.01 7.13 -9.64
N ALA A 12 -1.28 6.81 -9.44
CA ALA A 12 -1.82 6.57 -8.11
C ALA A 12 -1.27 5.26 -7.50
N LEU A 13 -1.07 4.21 -8.30
CA LEU A 13 -0.43 2.96 -7.87
C LEU A 13 1.04 3.17 -7.48
N GLU A 14 1.79 3.99 -8.23
CA GLU A 14 3.17 4.34 -7.87
C GLU A 14 3.24 5.09 -6.53
N LEU A 15 2.36 6.07 -6.30
CA LEU A 15 2.30 6.78 -5.01
C LEU A 15 1.89 5.86 -3.87
N LEU A 16 0.95 4.96 -4.10
CA LEU A 16 0.54 3.96 -3.11
C LEU A 16 1.72 3.06 -2.71
N ALA A 17 2.48 2.58 -3.70
CA ALA A 17 3.67 1.78 -3.48
C ALA A 17 4.74 2.54 -2.69
N PHE A 18 4.99 3.80 -3.05
CA PHE A 18 5.90 4.67 -2.32
C PHE A 18 5.50 4.84 -0.85
N LEU A 19 4.22 5.14 -0.58
CA LEU A 19 3.72 5.36 0.78
C LEU A 19 3.84 4.10 1.66
N VAL A 20 3.48 2.94 1.12
CA VAL A 20 3.53 1.66 1.84
C VAL A 20 4.98 1.24 2.13
N THR A 21 5.87 1.34 1.14
CA THR A 21 7.28 0.98 1.29
C THR A 21 8.02 1.94 2.22
N ALA A 22 7.75 3.24 2.12
CA ALA A 22 8.29 4.24 3.04
C ALA A 22 7.85 3.98 4.49
N ALA A 23 6.58 3.62 4.71
CA ALA A 23 6.09 3.26 6.05
C ALA A 23 6.85 2.06 6.62
N ARG A 24 7.18 1.08 5.77
CA ARG A 24 7.95 -0.10 6.17
C ARG A 24 9.41 0.21 6.50
N THR A 25 10.07 1.08 5.72
CA THR A 25 11.44 1.53 5.99
C THR A 25 11.55 2.24 7.33
N GLN A 26 10.52 3.01 7.68
CA GLN A 26 10.46 3.77 8.92
C GLN A 26 9.90 2.96 10.11
N ALA A 27 9.61 1.66 9.95
CA ALA A 27 9.01 0.85 11.02
C ALA A 27 9.90 0.78 12.28
N SER A 28 11.22 0.74 12.08
CA SER A 28 12.24 0.70 13.15
C SER A 28 12.65 2.08 13.68
N GLU A 29 12.19 3.17 13.06
CA GLU A 29 12.45 4.51 13.59
C GLU A 29 11.71 4.69 14.94
N PRO A 30 12.26 5.52 15.85
CA PRO A 30 11.62 5.85 17.13
C PRO A 30 10.13 6.19 16.94
N ASN A 31 9.31 5.96 17.98
CA ASN A 31 7.83 6.01 18.00
C ASN A 31 7.17 7.36 17.60
N GLU A 32 7.62 7.98 16.54
CA GLU A 32 6.98 9.08 15.89
C GLU A 32 5.92 8.53 14.92
N TYR A 33 4.81 9.26 14.80
CA TYR A 33 3.66 8.92 13.96
C TYR A 33 3.98 8.84 12.45
N GLY A 34 5.26 8.83 12.03
CA GLY A 34 5.71 8.83 10.63
C GLY A 34 5.11 7.69 9.80
N PRO A 35 5.40 6.42 10.13
CA PRO A 35 4.83 5.26 9.43
C PRO A 35 3.31 5.28 9.41
N LEU A 36 2.67 5.68 10.51
CA LEU A 36 1.21 5.72 10.63
C LEU A 36 0.58 6.80 9.76
N ARG A 37 1.23 7.95 9.60
CA ARG A 37 0.79 9.02 8.69
C ARG A 37 0.88 8.58 7.23
N LEU A 38 1.94 7.87 6.85
CA LEU A 38 2.10 7.33 5.51
C LEU A 38 1.03 6.28 5.19
N LEU A 39 0.77 5.36 6.12
CA LEU A 39 -0.30 4.37 5.98
C LEU A 39 -1.70 5.02 5.95
N SER A 40 -1.90 6.08 6.73
CA SER A 40 -3.14 6.86 6.68
C SER A 40 -3.33 7.54 5.31
N ALA A 41 -2.24 8.05 4.71
CA ALA A 41 -2.26 8.62 3.38
C ALA A 41 -2.55 7.55 2.31
N ALA A 42 -1.93 6.37 2.42
CA ALA A 42 -2.18 5.22 1.54
C ALA A 42 -3.64 4.77 1.60
N SER A 43 -4.22 4.71 2.80
CA SER A 43 -5.64 4.39 3.00
C SER A 43 -6.57 5.39 2.32
N ARG A 44 -6.31 6.70 2.48
CA ARG A 44 -7.10 7.76 1.82
C ARG A 44 -6.97 7.72 0.30
N LEU A 45 -5.76 7.53 -0.21
CA LEU A 45 -5.53 7.38 -1.65
C LEU A 45 -6.33 6.19 -2.21
N SER A 46 -6.28 5.05 -1.52
CA SER A 46 -7.05 3.84 -1.88
C SER A 46 -8.56 4.11 -1.95
N GLN A 47 -9.10 4.87 -1.00
CA GLN A 47 -10.51 5.26 -1.00
C GLN A 47 -10.88 6.15 -2.19
N PHE A 48 -10.02 7.09 -2.58
CA PHE A 48 -10.24 7.92 -3.76
C PHE A 48 -10.16 7.15 -5.08
N MET A 49 -9.36 6.08 -5.12
CA MET A 49 -9.21 5.21 -6.28
C MET A 49 -10.35 4.20 -6.43
N LEU A 50 -10.99 3.77 -5.33
CA LEU A 50 -11.83 2.57 -5.27
C LEU A 50 -12.93 2.48 -6.35
N GLU A 51 -13.64 3.56 -6.63
CA GLU A 51 -14.74 3.56 -7.62
C GLU A 51 -14.25 3.76 -9.06
N ARG A 52 -12.97 4.08 -9.25
CA ARG A 52 -12.40 4.56 -10.53
C ARG A 52 -11.33 3.63 -11.08
N ALA A 53 -10.79 2.75 -10.26
CA ALA A 53 -9.75 1.81 -10.63
C ALA A 53 -10.30 0.60 -11.40
N SER A 54 -9.42 -0.04 -12.16
CA SER A 54 -9.66 -1.34 -12.79
C SER A 54 -10.20 -2.38 -11.78
N PRO A 55 -10.97 -3.40 -12.23
CA PRO A 55 -11.40 -4.50 -11.38
C PRO A 55 -10.27 -5.16 -10.59
N GLU A 56 -9.11 -5.32 -11.22
CA GLU A 56 -7.91 -5.93 -10.65
C GLU A 56 -7.36 -5.08 -9.51
N THR A 57 -7.18 -3.78 -9.73
CA THR A 57 -6.72 -2.85 -8.69
C THR A 57 -7.74 -2.74 -7.55
N ARG A 58 -9.04 -2.74 -7.84
CA ARG A 58 -10.07 -2.73 -6.79
C ARG A 58 -9.96 -3.92 -5.84
N ALA A 59 -9.53 -5.10 -6.32
CA ALA A 59 -9.30 -6.26 -5.46
C ALA A 59 -8.15 -6.02 -4.45
N LEU A 60 -7.06 -5.40 -4.89
CA LEU A 60 -5.97 -4.97 -4.00
C LEU A 60 -6.46 -3.93 -2.98
N LEU A 61 -7.15 -2.89 -3.45
CA LEU A 61 -7.59 -1.77 -2.61
C LEU A 61 -8.63 -2.21 -1.56
N GLY A 62 -9.52 -3.12 -1.93
CA GLY A 62 -10.58 -3.63 -1.06
C GLY A 62 -10.16 -4.72 -0.07
N GLY A 63 -8.99 -5.34 -0.29
CA GLY A 63 -8.43 -6.41 0.56
C GLY A 63 -7.27 -5.90 1.42
N PRO A 64 -6.00 -6.19 1.05
CA PRO A 64 -4.81 -5.90 1.88
C PRO A 64 -4.72 -4.47 2.44
N LEU A 65 -5.12 -3.46 1.66
CA LEU A 65 -5.05 -2.05 2.07
C LEU A 65 -6.15 -1.61 3.05
N LYS A 66 -7.20 -2.42 3.20
CA LYS A 66 -8.25 -2.18 4.21
C LYS A 66 -7.81 -2.64 5.60
N GLU A 67 -6.81 -3.52 5.67
CA GLU A 67 -6.30 -4.14 6.90
C GLU A 67 -5.03 -3.45 7.42
N ILE A 68 -4.89 -2.14 7.20
CA ILE A 68 -3.74 -1.37 7.67
C ILE A 68 -3.68 -1.44 9.21
N PRO A 69 -2.53 -1.86 9.79
CA PRO A 69 -2.41 -2.02 11.24
C PRO A 69 -2.40 -0.66 11.95
N SER A 70 -3.03 -0.62 13.13
CA SER A 70 -3.21 0.60 13.92
C SER A 70 -2.00 0.91 14.81
N THR A 71 -1.97 2.12 15.39
CA THR A 71 -1.00 2.50 16.44
C THR A 71 -1.00 1.51 17.60
N ASP A 72 -2.18 1.02 17.99
CA ASP A 72 -2.36 0.10 19.10
C ASP A 72 -1.69 -1.25 18.81
N THR A 73 -1.82 -1.76 17.59
CA THR A 73 -1.11 -2.95 17.13
C THR A 73 0.41 -2.77 17.20
N ARG A 74 0.94 -1.62 16.75
CA ARG A 74 2.39 -1.37 16.83
C ARG A 74 2.92 -1.38 18.27
N MET A 75 2.15 -0.86 19.22
CA MET A 75 2.55 -0.78 20.63
C MET A 75 2.44 -2.12 21.35
N THR A 76 1.46 -2.94 21.01
CA THR A 76 1.16 -4.21 21.68
C THR A 76 1.81 -5.42 21.02
N ASP A 77 2.07 -5.36 19.72
CA ASP A 77 2.59 -6.44 18.88
C ASP A 77 3.42 -5.84 17.73
N TYR A 78 4.65 -5.40 18.05
CA TYR A 78 5.54 -4.79 17.06
C TYR A 78 5.93 -5.78 15.95
N GLU A 79 6.18 -7.05 16.27
CA GLU A 79 6.53 -8.06 15.27
C GLU A 79 5.37 -8.30 14.30
N GLY A 80 4.14 -8.46 14.82
CA GLY A 80 2.96 -8.60 13.96
C GLY A 80 2.59 -7.32 13.22
N TYR A 81 2.95 -6.14 13.71
CA TYR A 81 2.87 -4.89 12.95
C TYR A 81 3.82 -4.92 11.75
N VAL A 82 5.09 -5.28 11.96
CA VAL A 82 6.10 -5.37 10.90
C VAL A 82 5.73 -6.43 9.88
N ALA A 83 5.32 -7.63 10.31
CA ALA A 83 4.90 -8.71 9.42
C ALA A 83 3.72 -8.32 8.53
N ARG A 84 2.75 -7.55 9.06
CA ARG A 84 1.64 -7.01 8.27
C ARG A 84 2.09 -5.99 7.25
N LEU A 85 3.07 -5.15 7.56
CA LEU A 85 3.66 -4.24 6.58
C LEU A 85 4.44 -4.99 5.49
N ASP A 86 5.15 -6.05 5.83
CA ASP A 86 5.86 -6.90 4.86
C ASP A 86 4.87 -7.59 3.91
N ALA A 87 3.77 -8.12 4.44
CA ALA A 87 2.69 -8.69 3.65
C ALA A 87 2.04 -7.65 2.72
N LEU A 88 1.81 -6.43 3.21
CA LEU A 88 1.26 -5.35 2.42
C LEU A 88 2.21 -4.93 1.29
N CYS A 89 3.51 -4.78 1.57
CA CYS A 89 4.52 -4.50 0.55
C CYS A 89 4.53 -5.59 -0.54
N SER A 90 4.47 -6.85 -0.13
CA SER A 90 4.44 -7.99 -1.05
C SER A 90 3.19 -8.00 -1.93
N ALA A 91 2.01 -7.71 -1.36
CA ALA A 91 0.76 -7.66 -2.11
C ALA A 91 0.76 -6.51 -3.14
N VAL A 92 1.28 -5.34 -2.76
CA VAL A 92 1.43 -4.21 -3.69
C VAL A 92 2.42 -4.56 -4.80
N ALA A 93 3.58 -5.13 -4.48
CA ALA A 93 4.58 -5.53 -5.47
C ALA A 93 4.02 -6.54 -6.48
N GLN A 94 3.35 -7.60 -6.02
CA GLN A 94 2.71 -8.59 -6.89
C GLN A 94 1.63 -7.97 -7.80
N HIS A 95 0.90 -6.98 -7.28
CA HIS A 95 -0.05 -6.23 -8.10
C HIS A 95 0.64 -5.43 -9.19
N LEU A 96 1.70 -4.67 -8.86
CA LEU A 96 2.45 -3.87 -9.82
C LEU A 96 3.09 -4.72 -10.92
N VAL A 97 3.67 -5.87 -10.56
CA VAL A 97 4.25 -6.82 -11.54
C VAL A 97 3.21 -7.24 -12.57
N ARG A 98 2.00 -7.61 -12.12
CA ARG A 98 0.90 -8.01 -13.02
C ARG A 98 0.33 -6.85 -13.81
N HIS A 99 0.14 -5.69 -13.16
CA HIS A 99 -0.48 -4.50 -13.75
C HIS A 99 0.38 -3.89 -14.87
N PHE A 100 1.70 -3.82 -14.65
CA PHE A 100 2.64 -3.27 -15.62
C PHE A 100 3.25 -4.33 -16.56
N GLY A 101 2.89 -5.60 -16.40
CA GLY A 101 3.43 -6.69 -17.22
C GLY A 101 4.93 -6.86 -17.07
N LEU A 102 5.47 -6.61 -15.88
CA LEU A 102 6.89 -6.81 -15.59
C LEU A 102 7.17 -8.30 -15.46
N GLU A 103 8.28 -8.78 -16.02
CA GLU A 103 8.72 -10.16 -15.81
C GLU A 103 9.07 -10.35 -14.33
N GLU A 104 8.57 -11.43 -13.69
CA GLU A 104 9.05 -11.80 -12.36
C GLU A 104 10.55 -12.07 -12.46
N ALA A 105 11.35 -11.16 -11.87
CA ALA A 105 12.79 -11.34 -11.83
C ALA A 105 13.09 -12.70 -11.20
N SER A 106 13.59 -13.64 -12.01
CA SER A 106 13.98 -14.97 -11.56
C SER A 106 15.07 -14.79 -10.51
N HIS A 107 14.74 -14.99 -9.23
CA HIS A 107 15.73 -14.97 -8.16
C HIS A 107 16.47 -16.30 -8.20
N GLU A 108 17.66 -16.32 -8.83
CA GLU A 108 18.67 -17.39 -8.69
C GLU A 108 19.35 -17.34 -7.32
#